data_AF-A0AAE4JAP4-F1
#
_entry.id   AF-A0AAE4JAP4-F1
#
_cell.length_a   1.000
_cell.length_b   1.000
_cell.length_c   1.000
_cell.angle_alpha   90.00
_cell.angle_beta   90.00
_cell.angle_gamma   90.00
#
_symmetry.space_group_name_H-M   'P 1'
#
loop_
_entity.id
_entity.type
_entity.pdbx_description
1 polymer ?
#
loop_
_entity_poly.entity_id
_entity_poly.type
_entity_poly.pdbx_seq_one_letter_code
_entity_poly.pdbx_strand_id
1 'polypeptide(L)'
;MTGRANRGRTGTLTGWTNKARSRKLSLPSGNPSGPAAVPTRPGSRLLAPDFHEFGKSGGEFGHEEALRLVANSTDAPITVENLRGSLVADGVVLVKYTSEHAGRRANRTSLWRRVADGHWQIFHHQGTPAAG
;
A
#
# COMPACT_ATOMS: atom_id res chain seq x y z
N MET A 1 13.06 -50.43 3.81
CA MET A 1 12.42 -50.49 2.47
C MET A 1 11.00 -49.99 2.66
N THR A 2 10.43 -48.97 2.03
CA THR A 2 10.72 -48.13 0.85
C THR A 2 9.64 -47.03 0.89
N GLY A 3 9.92 -45.81 0.44
CA GLY A 3 8.87 -44.78 0.29
C GLY A 3 9.41 -43.35 0.25
N ARG A 4 10.31 -43.04 -0.68
CA ARG A 4 10.06 -42.24 -1.90
C ARG A 4 10.16 -40.74 -1.65
N ALA A 5 11.31 -40.21 -2.03
CA ALA A 5 11.57 -38.79 -2.22
C ALA A 5 10.58 -38.19 -3.21
N ASN A 6 9.97 -37.06 -2.87
CA ASN A 6 9.27 -36.23 -3.85
C ASN A 6 10.13 -34.99 -4.14
N ARG A 7 10.90 -35.09 -5.22
CA ARG A 7 11.45 -33.94 -5.94
C ARG A 7 10.32 -33.34 -6.77
N GLY A 8 10.15 -32.01 -6.68
CA GLY A 8 9.51 -31.23 -7.74
C GLY A 8 8.37 -30.33 -7.29
N ARG A 9 8.68 -29.07 -6.99
CA ARG A 9 8.13 -27.89 -7.70
C ARG A 9 8.81 -26.62 -7.18
N THR A 10 9.82 -26.19 -7.92
CA THR A 10 10.17 -24.78 -8.07
C THR A 10 8.92 -24.04 -8.54
N GLY A 11 8.25 -23.36 -7.61
CA GLY A 11 7.12 -22.48 -7.91
C GLY A 11 7.60 -21.03 -7.92
N THR A 12 7.91 -20.53 -9.10
CA THR A 12 8.15 -19.09 -9.30
C THR A 12 6.80 -18.38 -9.12
N LEU A 13 6.63 -17.61 -8.05
CA LEU A 13 5.51 -16.66 -7.90
C LEU A 13 5.80 -15.41 -8.77
N THR A 14 6.01 -15.62 -10.06
CA THR A 14 5.95 -14.60 -11.10
C THR A 14 4.48 -14.24 -11.31
N GLY A 15 4.00 -13.23 -10.58
CA GLY A 15 2.63 -12.73 -10.75
C GLY A 15 2.40 -11.26 -10.39
N TRP A 16 3.40 -10.56 -9.84
CA TRP A 16 3.23 -9.18 -9.36
C TRP A 16 4.27 -8.18 -9.92
N THR A 17 5.02 -8.57 -10.94
CA THR A 17 5.75 -7.63 -11.79
C THR A 17 4.86 -7.31 -13.00
N ASN A 18 4.67 -6.04 -13.33
CA ASN A 18 3.85 -5.53 -14.45
C ASN A 18 2.32 -5.52 -14.26
N LYS A 19 1.80 -4.57 -13.49
CA LYS A 19 0.56 -3.83 -13.85
C LYS A 19 0.59 -2.39 -13.30
N ALA A 20 1.68 -1.68 -13.56
CA ALA A 20 1.68 -0.21 -13.57
C ALA A 20 1.93 0.26 -15.01
N ARG A 21 1.02 -0.11 -15.92
CA ARG A 21 0.86 0.58 -17.21
C ARG A 21 -0.54 1.15 -17.21
N SER A 22 -0.62 2.47 -17.40
CA SER A 22 -1.81 3.30 -17.51
C SER A 22 -3.09 2.53 -17.83
N ARG A 23 -3.98 2.42 -16.84
CA ARG A 23 -5.40 2.16 -17.09
C ARG A 23 -6.19 3.19 -16.29
N LYS A 24 -6.92 4.04 -17.01
CA LYS A 24 -8.03 4.83 -16.45
C LYS A 24 -8.97 3.84 -15.75
N LEU A 25 -9.14 3.99 -14.44
CA LEU A 25 -10.14 3.24 -13.70
C LEU A 25 -11.46 3.99 -13.84
N SER A 26 -12.32 3.55 -14.76
CA SER A 26 -13.71 4.00 -14.82
C SER A 26 -14.52 3.25 -13.77
N LEU A 27 -15.23 3.97 -12.89
CA LEU A 27 -16.14 3.38 -11.90
C LEU A 27 -17.55 3.25 -12.50
N PRO A 28 -18.29 2.16 -12.22
CA PRO A 28 -19.68 1.99 -12.64
C PRO A 28 -20.62 2.90 -11.84
N SER A 29 -21.53 3.59 -12.53
CA SER A 29 -22.59 4.39 -11.93
C SER A 29 -23.71 3.49 -11.40
N GLY A 30 -23.84 3.41 -10.08
CA GLY A 30 -25.00 2.82 -9.41
C GLY A 30 -25.28 3.61 -8.13
N ASN A 31 -26.49 4.14 -8.02
CA ASN A 31 -26.92 5.02 -6.92
C ASN A 31 -27.58 4.19 -5.80
N PRO A 32 -27.11 4.22 -4.54
CA PRO A 32 -27.90 3.72 -3.42
C PRO A 32 -28.37 4.85 -2.50
N SER A 33 -29.69 4.99 -2.40
CA SER A 33 -30.40 5.83 -1.44
C SER A 33 -30.28 5.23 -0.03
N GLY A 34 -29.48 5.86 0.83
CA GLY A 34 -29.32 5.59 2.27
C GLY A 34 -28.67 6.81 2.93
N PRO A 35 -28.61 6.92 4.28
CA PRO A 35 -27.93 8.06 4.92
C PRO A 35 -26.52 8.15 4.34
N ALA A 36 -26.18 9.31 3.77
CA ALA A 36 -25.02 9.46 2.90
C ALA A 36 -23.75 9.02 3.64
N ALA A 37 -23.31 7.79 3.38
CA ALA A 37 -21.97 7.37 3.73
C ALA A 37 -21.04 8.38 3.06
N VAL A 38 -20.27 9.11 3.86
CA VAL A 38 -19.24 10.01 3.33
C VAL A 38 -18.45 9.18 2.33
N PRO A 39 -18.45 9.52 1.02
CA PRO A 39 -17.89 8.65 0.01
C PRO A 39 -16.43 8.44 0.35
N THR A 40 -16.11 7.22 0.78
CA THR A 40 -14.74 6.92 1.17
C THR A 40 -13.88 6.97 -0.07
N ARG A 41 -13.01 7.97 -0.14
CA ARG A 41 -12.03 8.08 -1.21
C ARG A 41 -11.22 6.78 -1.29
N PRO A 42 -10.86 6.33 -2.51
CA PRO A 42 -10.03 5.15 -2.71
C PRO A 42 -8.69 5.37 -1.99
N GLY A 43 -8.50 4.70 -0.84
CA GLY A 43 -7.34 4.87 0.04
C GLY A 43 -7.66 4.76 1.53
N SER A 44 -8.82 5.24 1.96
CA SER A 44 -9.24 5.16 3.38
C SER A 44 -9.35 3.72 3.91
N ARG A 45 -9.75 2.77 3.06
CA ARG A 45 -9.86 1.34 3.44
C ARG A 45 -8.50 0.63 3.55
N LEU A 46 -7.44 1.27 3.05
CA LEU A 46 -6.08 0.77 3.17
C LEU A 46 -5.46 1.15 4.52
N LEU A 47 -5.93 2.21 5.19
CA LEU A 47 -5.39 2.62 6.48
C LEU A 47 -5.95 1.73 7.59
N ALA A 48 -5.07 1.10 8.36
CA ALA A 48 -5.47 0.41 9.58
C ALA A 48 -5.90 1.42 10.66
N PRO A 49 -6.83 1.08 11.57
CA PRO A 49 -7.25 1.99 12.64
C PRO A 49 -6.12 2.48 13.55
N ASP A 50 -5.06 1.67 13.71
CA ASP A 50 -3.82 1.96 14.45
C ASP A 50 -2.68 2.47 13.55
N PHE A 51 -3.02 3.00 12.36
CA PHE A 51 -2.05 3.59 11.47
C PHE A 51 -1.30 4.76 12.11
N HIS A 52 0.01 4.77 11.88
CA HIS A 52 0.88 5.90 12.17
C HIS A 52 1.92 6.11 11.05
N GLU A 53 2.34 7.35 10.88
CA GLU A 53 3.39 7.74 9.93
C GLU A 53 4.39 8.71 10.57
N PHE A 54 5.68 8.46 10.32
CA PHE A 54 6.72 9.45 10.58
C PHE A 54 6.93 10.32 9.34
N GLY A 55 6.56 11.59 9.46
CA GLY A 55 6.73 12.59 8.42
C GLY A 55 8.18 13.07 8.29
N LYS A 56 8.44 13.87 7.24
CA LYS A 56 9.77 14.47 6.99
C LYS A 56 10.29 15.29 8.19
N SER A 57 9.41 15.89 8.98
CA SER A 57 9.77 16.67 10.17
C SER A 57 10.26 15.81 11.35
N GLY A 58 10.13 14.48 11.27
CA GLY A 58 10.30 13.58 12.41
C GLY A 58 9.08 13.51 13.33
N GLY A 59 8.05 14.31 13.07
CA GLY A 59 6.77 14.21 13.77
C GLY A 59 6.01 12.94 13.36
N GLU A 60 5.31 12.37 14.33
CA GLU A 60 4.40 11.24 14.13
C GLU A 60 2.98 11.75 13.97
N PHE A 61 2.23 11.18 13.04
CA PHE A 61 0.80 11.44 12.89
C PHE A 61 0.01 10.15 12.68
N GLY A 62 -1.23 10.16 13.15
CA GLY A 62 -2.09 8.98 13.21
C GLY A 62 -3.14 8.88 12.11
N HIS A 63 -3.97 7.85 12.24
CA HIS A 63 -5.05 7.49 11.31
C HIS A 63 -5.94 8.65 10.86
N GLU A 64 -6.46 9.45 11.80
CA GLU A 64 -7.39 10.55 11.50
C GLU A 64 -6.75 11.66 10.66
N GLU A 65 -5.48 11.98 10.92
CA GLU A 65 -4.72 12.94 10.14
C GLU A 65 -4.43 12.40 8.73
N ALA A 66 -4.04 11.14 8.64
CA ALA A 66 -3.83 10.47 7.36
C ALA A 66 -5.12 10.41 6.53
N LEU A 67 -6.28 10.13 7.14
CA LEU A 67 -7.57 10.17 6.46
C LEU A 67 -7.89 11.56 5.90
N ARG A 68 -7.60 12.63 6.66
CA ARG A 68 -7.76 14.02 6.16
C ARG A 68 -6.82 14.31 5.00
N LEU A 69 -5.58 13.82 5.04
CA LEU A 69 -4.61 14.00 3.95
C LEU A 69 -5.02 13.24 2.69
N VAL A 70 -5.44 11.99 2.81
CA VAL A 70 -5.99 11.18 1.69
C VAL A 70 -7.28 11.81 1.17
N ALA A 71 -8.10 12.36 2.06
CA ALA A 71 -9.31 13.07 1.67
C ALA A 71 -8.98 14.32 0.82
N ASN A 72 -7.89 15.01 1.12
CA ASN A 72 -7.50 16.26 0.44
C ASN A 72 -6.42 16.07 -0.63
N SER A 73 -5.97 14.85 -0.91
CA SER A 73 -4.94 14.59 -1.91
C SER A 73 -5.48 14.87 -3.31
N THR A 74 -4.64 15.45 -4.17
CA THR A 74 -4.94 15.60 -5.59
C THR A 74 -4.62 14.31 -6.34
N ASP A 75 -5.24 14.09 -7.50
CA ASP A 75 -4.95 12.95 -8.38
C ASP A 75 -3.61 13.11 -9.15
N ALA A 76 -2.69 13.91 -8.61
CA ALA A 76 -1.39 14.11 -9.23
C ALA A 76 -0.62 12.77 -9.25
N PRO A 77 -0.03 12.40 -10.39
CA PRO A 77 0.65 11.12 -10.51
C PRO A 77 1.88 11.07 -9.61
N ILE A 78 2.03 9.96 -8.88
CA ILE A 78 3.25 9.62 -8.13
C ILE A 78 3.98 8.53 -8.92
N THR A 79 5.24 8.75 -9.26
CA THR A 79 6.10 7.71 -9.85
C THR A 79 6.63 6.83 -8.73
N VAL A 80 6.62 5.51 -8.95
CA VAL A 80 7.12 4.50 -8.00
C VAL A 80 8.21 3.67 -8.67
N GLU A 81 9.35 3.56 -7.99
CA GLU A 81 10.52 2.78 -8.42
C GLU A 81 11.00 1.85 -7.32
N ASN A 82 11.82 0.85 -7.66
CA ASN A 82 12.49 -0.04 -6.71
C ASN A 82 11.54 -0.71 -5.70
N LEU A 83 10.29 -0.93 -6.11
CA LEU A 83 9.24 -1.54 -5.30
C LEU A 83 9.61 -3.00 -5.00
N ARG A 84 9.73 -3.30 -3.72
CA ARG A 84 10.03 -4.64 -3.20
C ARG A 84 9.22 -4.91 -1.95
N GLY A 85 8.70 -6.13 -1.86
CA GLY A 85 7.96 -6.63 -0.70
C GLY A 85 8.68 -7.82 -0.07
N SER A 86 8.58 -7.97 1.24
CA SER A 86 9.10 -9.13 1.97
C SER A 86 8.13 -9.50 3.08
N LEU A 87 7.78 -10.78 3.19
CA LEU A 87 7.05 -11.29 4.35
C LEU A 87 7.98 -11.22 5.56
N VAL A 88 7.51 -10.62 6.64
CA VAL A 88 8.24 -10.55 7.93
C VAL A 88 7.58 -11.40 9.01
N ALA A 89 6.30 -11.74 8.81
CA ALA A 89 5.55 -12.72 9.55
C ALA A 89 4.36 -13.20 8.70
N ASP A 90 3.65 -14.22 9.17
CA ASP A 90 2.40 -14.65 8.54
C ASP A 90 1.39 -13.50 8.48
N GLY A 91 0.95 -13.16 7.27
CA GLY A 91 0.03 -12.05 7.06
C GLY A 91 0.62 -10.66 7.31
N VAL A 92 1.95 -10.51 7.39
CA VAL A 92 2.62 -9.20 7.53
C VAL A 92 3.71 -9.02 6.46
N VAL A 93 3.60 -7.94 5.69
CA VAL A 93 4.54 -7.60 4.61
C VAL A 93 5.21 -6.25 4.87
N LEU A 94 6.53 -6.24 4.77
CA LEU A 94 7.34 -5.03 4.65
C LEU A 94 7.47 -4.66 3.17
N VAL A 95 7.05 -3.44 2.81
CA VAL A 95 7.19 -2.90 1.47
C VAL A 95 8.16 -1.72 1.49
N LYS A 96 9.13 -1.73 0.58
CA LYS A 96 10.08 -0.64 0.36
C LYS A 96 10.02 -0.18 -1.10
N TYR A 97 10.07 1.12 -1.34
CA TYR A 97 10.06 1.69 -2.68
C TYR A 97 10.61 3.12 -2.67
N THR A 98 10.95 3.64 -3.83
CA THR A 98 11.25 5.06 -4.03
C THR A 98 10.04 5.71 -4.69
N SER A 99 9.62 6.88 -4.22
CA SER A 99 8.59 7.68 -4.89
C SER A 99 9.17 8.96 -5.43
N GLU A 100 8.58 9.47 -6.51
CA GLU A 100 8.76 10.83 -6.98
C GLU A 100 7.41 11.51 -7.15
N HIS A 101 7.30 12.74 -6.61
CA HIS A 101 6.13 13.59 -6.82
C HIS A 101 6.59 15.04 -6.90
N ALA A 102 6.24 15.74 -7.99
CA ALA A 102 6.64 17.13 -8.24
C ALA A 102 8.16 17.38 -8.06
N GLY A 103 8.99 16.50 -8.62
CA GLY A 103 10.46 16.58 -8.53
C GLY A 103 11.05 16.22 -7.16
N ARG A 104 10.22 15.85 -6.17
CA ARG A 104 10.68 15.45 -4.83
C ARG A 104 10.74 13.94 -4.73
N ARG A 105 11.94 13.40 -4.53
CA ARG A 105 12.17 11.96 -4.33
C ARG A 105 12.22 11.57 -2.85
N ALA A 106 11.65 10.42 -2.52
CA ALA A 106 11.65 9.87 -1.17
C ALA A 106 11.81 8.34 -1.17
N ASN A 107 12.63 7.83 -0.27
CA ASN A 107 12.66 6.42 0.11
C ASN A 107 11.54 6.15 1.09
N ARG A 108 10.68 5.19 0.76
CA ARG A 108 9.49 4.84 1.52
C ARG A 108 9.57 3.43 2.05
N THR A 109 9.14 3.28 3.28
CA THR A 109 8.96 1.99 3.94
C THR A 109 7.55 1.93 4.51
N SER A 110 6.91 0.77 4.40
CA SER A 110 5.59 0.54 4.97
C SER A 110 5.42 -0.88 5.45
N LEU A 111 4.66 -1.07 6.53
CA LEU A 111 4.24 -2.37 6.98
C LEU A 111 2.74 -2.54 6.76
N TRP A 112 2.41 -3.69 6.20
CA TRP A 112 1.04 -4.07 5.84
C TRP A 112 0.67 -5.33 6.59
N ARG A 113 -0.56 -5.41 7.09
CA ARG A 113 -1.13 -6.62 7.66
C ARG A 113 -2.37 -7.05 6.92
N ARG A 114 -2.56 -8.36 6.81
CA ARG A 114 -3.78 -8.95 6.26
C ARG A 114 -4.84 -9.01 7.34
N VAL A 115 -6.05 -8.55 7.05
CA VAL A 115 -7.20 -8.61 7.97
C VAL A 115 -8.16 -9.75 7.59
N ALA A 116 -9.16 -10.02 8.43
CA ALA A 116 -9.96 -11.25 8.39
C ALA A 116 -10.73 -11.48 7.07
N ASP A 117 -11.09 -10.41 6.36
CA ASP A 117 -11.73 -10.45 5.03
C ASP A 117 -10.72 -10.67 3.87
N GLY A 118 -9.44 -10.82 4.20
CA GLY A 118 -8.35 -11.01 3.25
C GLY A 118 -7.79 -9.72 2.65
N HIS A 119 -8.31 -8.54 3.04
CA HIS A 119 -7.76 -7.25 2.65
C HIS A 119 -6.44 -6.96 3.36
N TRP A 120 -5.66 -6.06 2.77
CA TRP A 120 -4.40 -5.58 3.35
C TRP A 120 -4.57 -4.14 3.82
N GLN A 121 -4.10 -3.88 5.02
CA GLN A 121 -4.07 -2.55 5.59
C GLN A 121 -2.66 -2.16 5.99
N ILE A 122 -2.26 -0.94 5.66
CA ILE A 122 -1.05 -0.32 6.16
C ILE A 122 -1.27 0.13 7.60
N PHE A 123 -0.36 -0.24 8.50
CA PHE A 123 -0.40 0.21 9.90
C PHE A 123 0.83 1.03 10.30
N HIS A 124 1.86 1.06 9.45
CA HIS A 124 3.03 1.91 9.61
C HIS A 124 3.51 2.40 8.25
N HIS A 125 3.82 3.70 8.15
CA HIS A 125 4.49 4.29 7.00
C HIS A 125 5.64 5.20 7.45
N GLN A 126 6.70 5.28 6.65
CA GLN A 126 7.74 6.27 6.82
C GLN A 126 8.29 6.68 5.46
N GLY A 127 8.52 7.98 5.28
CA GLY A 127 9.17 8.57 4.13
C GLY A 127 10.40 9.38 4.52
N THR A 128 11.55 9.06 3.94
CA THR A 128 12.77 9.87 4.06
C THR A 128 13.14 10.44 2.69
N PRO A 129 13.68 11.67 2.58
CA PRO A 129 14.21 12.17 1.32
C PRO A 129 15.22 11.17 0.72
N ALA A 130 15.10 10.90 -0.58
CA ALA A 130 16.13 10.13 -1.26
C ALA A 130 17.37 11.03 -1.47
N ALA A 131 18.56 10.43 -1.44
CA ALA A 131 19.75 11.12 -1.91
C ALA A 131 19.57 11.50 -3.39
N GLY A 132 20.03 12.70 -3.74
CA GLY A 132 20.05 13.20 -5.12
C GLY A 132 21.10 12.53 -5.97
#